data_AF-A0A950U0X9-F1
#
_entry.id   AF-A0A950U0X9-F1
#
_cell.length_a   1.000
_cell.length_b   1.000
_cell.length_c   1.000
_cell.angle_alpha   90.00
_cell.angle_beta   90.00
_cell.angle_gamma   90.00
#
_symmetry.space_group_name_H-M   'P 1'
#
loop_
_entity.id
_entity.type
_entity.pdbx_description
1 polymer ?
#
loop_
_entity_poly.entity_id
_entity_poly.type
_entity_poly.pdbx_seq_one_letter_code
_entity_poly.pdbx_strand_id
1 'polypeptide(L)'
;MDAAQLRPLRVGEILDVAIRVYREKFATMVKAVAVVVLPVQVLNVLVRLSLPASTTTTDSSTGTVHFNGSAFATTIAGLLVLLVASVMSSTLAQAACFKTVGDTYLGSASDWRSSLRFGFSRFWRLLGLILLHGLLLLVAFAACVVPGIWLYAAWSVAVPVLLIEGTGGFRALTRSHGLVKGRWWPVAGTLLVATLLAAFVSAIFGFVLVPVAVAGGNQTLATVLSGITGAIGALLTTPFIAAVVTVLYFDLRVRKEGFDLQLMAWRMGVPEPQEGFRGAMPWSAQPGFAHPAQPWSQPAQPWTQPAQPWTQPAQPWTQATPAGRPAPSPQWGEAAAPRTPEPLPPSFRPPPPPGWDTGGSESPPPRDGRDDAEDDR
;
A
#
# COMPACT_ATOMS: atom_id res chain seq x y z
N MET A 1 7.84 -12.04 10.04
CA MET A 1 6.50 -12.37 9.53
C MET A 1 6.69 -13.37 8.42
N ASP A 2 6.10 -14.56 8.49
CA ASP A 2 5.78 -15.27 7.26
C ASP A 2 4.96 -14.29 6.44
N ALA A 3 5.50 -13.90 5.27
CA ALA A 3 4.88 -12.92 4.41
C ALA A 3 3.40 -13.27 4.30
N ALA A 4 2.53 -12.35 4.73
CA ALA A 4 1.09 -12.51 4.59
C ALA A 4 0.85 -13.10 3.21
N GLN A 5 0.42 -14.37 3.16
CA GLN A 5 0.23 -15.09 1.90
C GLN A 5 -0.61 -14.17 1.04
N LEU A 6 -0.02 -13.64 -0.02
CA LEU A 6 -0.59 -12.61 -0.86
C LEU A 6 -1.71 -13.27 -1.69
N ARG A 7 -2.78 -13.64 -1.02
CA ARG A 7 -3.96 -14.25 -1.59
C ARG A 7 -5.07 -13.19 -1.66
N PRO A 8 -6.04 -13.34 -2.56
CA PRO A 8 -7.19 -12.44 -2.63
C PRO A 8 -7.94 -12.40 -1.28
N LEU A 9 -8.03 -11.22 -0.65
CA LEU A 9 -8.61 -11.04 0.69
C LEU A 9 -10.10 -10.62 0.62
N ARG A 10 -10.93 -11.17 1.50
CA ARG A 10 -12.30 -10.69 1.74
C ARG A 10 -12.26 -9.37 2.54
N VAL A 11 -13.37 -8.63 2.54
CA VAL A 11 -13.51 -7.34 3.25
C VAL A 11 -13.09 -7.44 4.73
N GLY A 12 -13.56 -8.49 5.43
CA GLY A 12 -13.18 -8.73 6.82
C GLY A 12 -11.70 -9.08 7.02
N GLU A 13 -11.10 -9.81 6.07
CA GLU A 13 -9.67 -10.17 6.13
C GLU A 13 -8.79 -8.94 5.87
N ILE A 14 -9.19 -8.03 4.98
CA ILE A 14 -8.49 -6.74 4.76
C ILE A 14 -8.44 -5.95 6.06
N LEU A 15 -9.56 -5.89 6.77
CA LEU A 15 -9.65 -5.17 8.04
C LEU A 15 -8.83 -5.86 9.15
N ASP A 16 -8.87 -7.19 9.26
CA ASP A 16 -8.08 -7.93 10.24
C ASP A 16 -6.57 -7.74 10.02
N VAL A 17 -6.12 -7.84 8.76
CA VAL A 17 -4.72 -7.57 8.40
C VAL A 17 -4.34 -6.12 8.71
N ALA A 18 -5.19 -5.15 8.39
CA ALA A 18 -4.93 -3.74 8.70
C ALA A 18 -4.84 -3.49 10.21
N ILE A 19 -5.73 -4.08 11.01
CA ILE A 19 -5.70 -3.98 12.48
C ILE A 19 -4.42 -4.63 13.04
N ARG A 20 -4.01 -5.79 12.50
CA ARG A 20 -2.78 -6.46 12.91
C ARG A 20 -1.55 -5.58 12.65
N VAL A 21 -1.43 -5.03 11.44
CA VAL A 21 -0.31 -4.12 11.07
C VAL A 21 -0.34 -2.86 11.93
N TYR A 22 -1.52 -2.28 12.15
CA TYR A 22 -1.71 -1.13 13.02
C TYR A 22 -1.24 -1.41 14.44
N ARG A 23 -1.59 -2.56 15.03
CA ARG A 23 -1.19 -2.93 16.40
C ARG A 23 0.31 -3.18 16.50
N GLU A 24 0.91 -3.83 15.51
CA GLU A 24 2.34 -4.14 15.55
C GLU A 24 3.22 -2.89 15.45
N LYS A 25 2.83 -1.94 14.59
CA LYS A 25 3.60 -0.72 14.35
C LYS A 25 2.96 0.53 14.93
N PHE A 26 2.06 0.34 15.91
CA PHE A 26 1.30 1.41 16.54
C PHE A 26 2.19 2.55 17.01
N ALA A 27 3.22 2.24 17.80
CA ALA A 27 4.12 3.25 18.36
C ALA A 27 4.88 4.02 17.27
N THR A 28 5.34 3.35 16.21
CA THR A 28 6.08 4.00 15.10
C THR A 28 5.17 4.95 14.33
N MET A 29 3.95 4.51 14.02
CA MET A 29 2.98 5.34 13.29
C MET A 29 2.48 6.51 14.13
N VAL A 30 2.10 6.27 15.38
CA VAL A 30 1.61 7.32 16.28
C VAL A 30 2.70 8.36 16.56
N LYS A 31 3.96 7.96 16.74
CA LYS A 31 5.08 8.91 16.88
C LYS A 31 5.23 9.78 15.63
N ALA A 32 5.20 9.19 14.43
CA ALA A 32 5.28 9.94 13.18
C ALA A 32 4.12 10.94 13.05
N VAL A 33 2.89 10.50 13.34
CA VAL A 33 1.69 11.37 13.30
C VAL A 33 1.78 12.45 14.37
N ALA A 34 2.18 12.13 15.60
CA ALA A 34 2.26 13.08 16.71
C ALA A 34 3.19 14.25 16.44
N VAL A 35 4.38 13.98 15.89
CA VAL A 35 5.37 15.02 15.57
C VAL A 35 4.83 16.05 14.57
N VAL A 36 3.93 15.63 13.68
CA VAL A 36 3.37 16.47 12.61
C VAL A 36 2.04 17.11 13.00
N VAL A 37 1.19 16.38 13.71
CA VAL A 37 -0.18 16.78 14.01
C VAL A 37 -0.27 17.60 15.29
N LEU A 38 0.47 17.27 16.34
CA LEU A 38 0.36 17.99 17.62
C LEU A 38 0.70 19.49 17.51
N PRO A 39 1.78 19.93 16.83
CA PRO A 39 2.07 21.36 16.70
C PRO A 39 0.94 22.10 15.98
N VAL A 40 0.34 21.48 14.96
CA VAL A 40 -0.78 22.05 14.22
C VAL A 40 -2.06 22.09 15.06
N GLN A 41 -2.28 21.12 15.95
CA GLN A 41 -3.41 21.15 16.87
C GLN A 41 -3.27 22.22 17.95
N VAL A 42 -2.04 22.45 18.46
CA VAL A 42 -1.76 23.58 19.35
C VAL A 42 -2.04 24.89 18.62
N LEU A 43 -1.54 25.05 17.39
CA LEU A 43 -1.85 26.21 16.55
C LEU A 43 -3.36 26.37 16.32
N ASN A 44 -4.09 25.26 16.09
CA ASN A 44 -5.53 25.26 15.90
C ASN A 44 -6.27 25.87 17.10
N VAL A 45 -5.91 25.42 18.31
CA VAL A 45 -6.49 25.93 19.55
C VAL A 45 -6.13 27.41 19.75
N LEU A 46 -4.86 27.78 19.59
CA LEU A 46 -4.40 29.16 19.79
C LEU A 46 -5.10 30.14 18.84
N VAL A 47 -5.21 29.80 17.56
CA VAL A 47 -5.89 30.64 16.58
C VAL A 47 -7.38 30.73 16.92
N ARG A 48 -8.05 29.61 17.24
CA ARG A 48 -9.48 29.63 17.61
C ARG A 48 -9.77 30.49 18.84
N LEU A 49 -8.88 30.47 19.83
CA LEU A 49 -8.99 31.34 21.02
C LEU A 49 -8.72 32.82 20.71
N SER A 50 -8.00 33.11 19.62
CA SER A 50 -7.67 34.47 19.17
C SER A 50 -8.74 35.06 18.23
N LEU A 51 -9.65 34.24 17.70
CA LEU A 51 -10.71 34.71 16.81
C LEU A 51 -11.79 35.46 17.58
N PRO A 52 -12.43 36.48 16.97
CA PRO A 52 -13.58 37.16 17.57
C PRO A 52 -14.70 36.17 17.92
N ALA A 53 -15.28 36.30 19.10
CA ALA A 53 -16.36 35.43 19.56
C ALA A 53 -17.66 35.58 18.73
N SER A 54 -17.88 36.76 18.15
CA SER A 54 -19.01 37.05 17.26
C SER A 54 -18.58 37.94 16.09
N THR A 55 -19.21 37.72 14.93
CA THR A 55 -19.08 38.59 13.75
C THR A 55 -20.09 39.73 13.75
N THR A 56 -20.95 39.79 14.76
CA THR A 56 -21.94 40.83 14.97
C THR A 56 -21.68 41.57 16.27
N THR A 57 -21.90 42.88 16.25
CA THR A 57 -21.84 43.77 17.42
C THR A 57 -23.22 44.38 17.63
N THR A 58 -23.75 44.24 18.83
CA THR A 58 -25.02 44.85 19.22
C THR A 58 -24.74 46.21 19.85
N ASP A 59 -25.37 47.25 19.35
CA ASP A 59 -25.30 48.58 19.96
C ASP A 59 -26.11 48.57 21.27
N SER A 60 -25.43 48.87 22.38
CA SER A 60 -26.01 48.85 23.73
C SER A 60 -27.11 49.89 23.93
N SER A 61 -27.16 50.93 23.10
CA SER A 61 -28.11 52.04 23.24
C SER A 61 -29.39 51.86 22.42
N THR A 62 -29.29 51.23 21.24
CA THR A 62 -30.38 51.07 20.28
C THR A 62 -30.86 49.62 20.17
N GLY A 63 -30.08 48.66 20.69
CA GLY A 63 -30.34 47.23 20.56
C GLY A 63 -30.18 46.70 19.14
N THR A 64 -29.70 47.50 18.19
CA THR A 64 -29.53 47.10 16.79
C THR A 64 -28.27 46.24 16.62
N VAL A 65 -28.40 45.17 15.84
CA VAL A 65 -27.29 44.26 15.54
C VAL A 65 -26.62 44.69 14.25
N HIS A 66 -25.34 45.04 14.32
CA HIS A 66 -24.52 45.43 13.18
C HIS A 66 -23.55 44.31 12.81
N PHE A 67 -23.40 44.06 11.50
CA PHE A 67 -22.38 43.15 11.00
C PHE A 67 -21.00 43.81 11.06
N ASN A 68 -20.07 43.16 11.73
CA ASN A 68 -18.70 43.62 11.85
C ASN A 68 -17.84 42.99 10.75
N GLY A 69 -17.63 43.76 9.67
CA GLY A 69 -16.85 43.32 8.51
C GLY A 69 -15.41 42.94 8.82
N SER A 70 -14.76 43.59 9.78
CA SER A 70 -13.37 43.26 10.17
C SER A 70 -13.32 41.96 10.98
N ALA A 71 -14.27 41.75 11.90
CA ALA A 71 -14.40 40.49 12.64
C ALA A 71 -14.68 39.30 11.71
N PHE A 72 -15.48 39.50 10.66
CA PHE A 72 -15.70 38.50 9.64
C PHE A 72 -14.41 38.20 8.85
N ALA A 73 -13.72 39.24 8.37
CA ALA A 73 -12.48 39.07 7.60
C ALA A 73 -11.39 38.34 8.40
N THR A 74 -11.20 38.69 9.69
CA THR A 74 -10.24 38.01 10.57
C THR A 74 -10.63 36.55 10.84
N THR A 75 -11.93 36.27 11.02
CA THR A 75 -12.44 34.91 11.19
C THR A 75 -12.15 34.06 9.95
N ILE A 76 -12.47 34.55 8.75
CA ILE A 76 -12.21 33.83 7.49
C ILE A 76 -10.71 33.63 7.28
N ALA A 77 -9.89 34.66 7.50
CA ALA A 77 -8.44 34.55 7.37
C ALA A 77 -7.86 33.51 8.33
N GLY A 78 -8.28 33.52 9.60
CA GLY A 78 -7.84 32.53 10.59
C GLY A 78 -8.29 31.12 10.24
N LEU A 79 -9.54 30.93 9.81
CA LEU A 79 -10.02 29.62 9.36
C LEU A 79 -9.27 29.09 8.13
N LEU A 80 -8.90 29.97 7.19
CA LEU A 80 -8.10 29.60 6.03
C LEU A 80 -6.68 29.17 6.44
N VAL A 81 -6.04 29.91 7.35
CA VAL A 81 -4.74 29.52 7.91
C VAL A 81 -4.81 28.14 8.57
N LEU A 82 -5.87 27.89 9.35
CA LEU A 82 -6.08 26.59 9.98
C LEU A 82 -6.34 25.49 8.98
N LEU A 83 -7.15 25.75 7.95
CA LEU A 83 -7.41 24.80 6.87
C LEU A 83 -6.11 24.39 6.18
N VAL A 84 -5.29 25.37 5.80
CA VAL A 84 -3.99 25.12 5.15
C VAL A 84 -3.08 24.31 6.08
N ALA A 85 -2.91 24.74 7.33
CA ALA A 85 -2.06 24.03 8.29
C ALA A 85 -2.52 22.58 8.52
N SER A 86 -3.83 22.35 8.64
CA SER A 86 -4.42 21.01 8.81
C SER A 86 -4.26 20.13 7.57
N VAL A 87 -4.42 20.67 6.37
CA VAL A 87 -4.20 19.93 5.12
C VAL A 87 -2.74 19.55 4.96
N MET A 88 -1.81 20.48 5.24
CA MET A 88 -0.37 20.19 5.17
C MET A 88 0.04 19.11 6.17
N SER A 89 -0.44 19.23 7.43
CA SER A 89 -0.17 18.26 8.50
C SER A 89 -0.72 16.87 8.19
N SER A 90 -1.99 16.78 7.79
CA SER A 90 -2.63 15.49 7.47
C SER A 90 -1.97 14.79 6.27
N THR A 91 -1.54 15.55 5.26
CA THR A 91 -0.82 15.02 4.09
C THR A 91 0.49 14.35 4.50
N LEU A 92 1.30 15.01 5.33
CA LEU A 92 2.56 14.47 5.84
C LEU A 92 2.33 13.25 6.74
N ALA A 93 1.34 13.31 7.63
CA ALA A 93 0.98 12.21 8.52
C ALA A 93 0.55 10.96 7.72
N GLN A 94 -0.33 11.13 6.74
CA GLN A 94 -0.75 10.04 5.86
C GLN A 94 0.43 9.43 5.11
N ALA A 95 1.30 10.25 4.50
CA ALA A 95 2.47 9.77 3.75
C ALA A 95 3.41 8.91 4.61
N ALA A 96 3.67 9.35 5.85
CA ALA A 96 4.49 8.60 6.80
C ALA A 96 3.83 7.28 7.20
N CYS A 97 2.51 7.26 7.41
CA CYS A 97 1.78 6.03 7.69
C CYS A 97 1.78 5.07 6.50
N PHE A 98 1.50 5.55 5.28
CA PHE A 98 1.53 4.75 4.06
C PHE A 98 2.89 4.07 3.86
N LYS A 99 3.99 4.82 4.03
CA LYS A 99 5.31 4.23 3.97
C LYS A 99 5.53 3.18 5.06
N THR A 100 5.16 3.49 6.30
CA THR A 100 5.36 2.55 7.42
C THR A 100 4.60 1.25 7.20
N VAL A 101 3.36 1.32 6.70
CA VAL A 101 2.54 0.15 6.36
C VAL A 101 3.16 -0.60 5.19
N GLY A 102 3.56 0.10 4.12
CA GLY A 102 4.20 -0.49 2.96
C GLY A 102 5.50 -1.24 3.31
N ASP A 103 6.40 -0.60 4.05
CA ASP A 103 7.65 -1.22 4.51
C ASP A 103 7.36 -2.48 5.35
N THR A 104 6.37 -2.41 6.25
CA THR A 104 5.98 -3.55 7.09
C THR A 104 5.39 -4.69 6.26
N TYR A 105 4.56 -4.36 5.26
CA TYR A 105 3.95 -5.35 4.36
C TYR A 105 5.00 -6.04 3.47
N LEU A 106 6.03 -5.30 3.07
CA LEU A 106 7.15 -5.80 2.27
C LEU A 106 8.25 -6.48 3.12
N GLY A 107 8.07 -6.57 4.44
CA GLY A 107 9.01 -7.23 5.36
C GLY A 107 10.26 -6.41 5.70
N SER A 108 10.25 -5.10 5.45
CA SER A 108 11.34 -4.18 5.77
C SER A 108 11.17 -3.55 7.15
N ALA A 109 12.30 -3.22 7.80
CA ALA A 109 12.29 -2.52 9.08
C ALA A 109 11.81 -1.07 8.90
N SER A 110 10.73 -0.69 9.59
CA SER A 110 10.16 0.65 9.54
C SER A 110 10.62 1.52 10.73
N ASP A 111 11.17 2.70 10.42
CA ASP A 111 11.52 3.73 11.40
C ASP A 111 10.73 5.02 11.15
N TRP A 112 10.27 5.66 12.23
CA TRP A 112 9.37 6.81 12.15
C TRP A 112 10.05 8.03 11.52
N ARG A 113 11.36 8.23 11.73
CA ARG A 113 12.10 9.35 11.11
C ARG A 113 12.28 9.14 9.62
N SER A 114 12.61 7.92 9.20
CA SER A 114 12.70 7.55 7.79
C SER A 114 11.35 7.70 7.07
N SER A 115 10.26 7.37 7.75
CA SER A 115 8.89 7.57 7.24
C SER A 115 8.54 9.05 7.08
N LEU A 116 8.88 9.89 8.06
CA LEU A 116 8.67 11.33 7.96
C LEU A 116 9.51 11.99 6.87
N ARG A 117 10.81 11.69 6.81
CA ARG A 117 11.70 12.25 5.77
C ARG A 117 11.22 11.92 4.36
N PHE A 118 10.65 10.73 4.18
CA PHE A 118 10.00 10.36 2.93
C PHE A 118 8.73 11.17 2.65
N GLY A 119 7.87 11.36 3.65
CA GLY A 119 6.71 12.24 3.52
C GLY A 119 7.09 13.65 3.07
N PHE A 120 8.15 14.22 3.64
CA PHE A 120 8.67 15.53 3.23
C PHE A 120 9.21 15.56 1.80
N SER A 121 9.92 14.53 1.34
CA SER A 121 10.50 14.54 -0.02
C SER A 121 9.46 14.43 -1.13
N ARG A 122 8.28 13.88 -0.85
CA ARG A 122 7.15 13.76 -1.79
C ARG A 122 6.00 14.71 -1.50
N PHE A 123 6.18 15.62 -0.55
CA PHE A 123 5.13 16.47 -0.02
C PHE A 123 4.38 17.23 -1.12
N TRP A 124 5.07 17.91 -2.04
CA TRP A 124 4.41 18.71 -3.08
C TRP A 124 3.63 17.88 -4.10
N ARG A 125 4.12 16.68 -4.44
CA ARG A 125 3.41 15.77 -5.34
C ARG A 125 2.15 15.21 -4.69
N LEU A 126 2.25 14.86 -3.41
CA LEU A 126 1.12 14.42 -2.60
C LEU A 126 0.09 15.52 -2.40
N LEU A 127 0.53 16.73 -2.05
CA LEU A 127 -0.33 17.88 -1.87
C LEU A 127 -1.08 18.20 -3.16
N GLY A 128 -0.40 18.21 -4.31
CA GLY A 128 -1.04 18.38 -5.61
C GLY A 128 -2.10 17.30 -5.90
N LEU A 129 -1.82 16.04 -5.58
CA LEU A 129 -2.79 14.95 -5.74
C LEU A 129 -4.00 15.12 -4.81
N ILE A 130 -3.79 15.44 -3.54
CA ILE A 130 -4.87 15.59 -2.54
C ILE A 130 -5.74 16.80 -2.87
N LEU A 131 -5.15 17.92 -3.28
CA LEU A 131 -5.90 19.10 -3.73
C LEU A 131 -6.70 18.80 -4.98
N LEU A 132 -6.11 18.12 -5.98
CA LEU A 132 -6.81 17.70 -7.18
C LEU A 132 -7.98 16.75 -6.87
N HIS A 133 -7.71 15.71 -6.08
CA HIS A 133 -8.70 14.75 -5.63
C HIS A 133 -9.84 15.42 -4.85
N GLY A 134 -9.50 16.30 -3.91
CA GLY A 134 -10.46 17.04 -3.09
C GLY A 134 -11.33 17.97 -3.92
N LEU A 135 -10.75 18.70 -4.88
CA LEU A 135 -11.49 19.58 -5.78
C LEU A 135 -12.47 18.79 -6.65
N LEU A 136 -12.02 17.68 -7.24
CA LEU A 136 -12.87 16.83 -8.08
C LEU A 136 -14.03 16.22 -7.27
N LEU A 137 -13.77 15.78 -6.04
CA LEU A 137 -14.83 15.30 -5.16
C LEU A 137 -15.79 16.42 -4.77
N LEU A 138 -15.29 17.62 -4.45
CA LEU A 138 -16.13 18.76 -4.12
C LEU A 138 -17.09 19.10 -5.26
N VAL A 139 -16.59 19.15 -6.50
CA VAL A 139 -17.43 19.37 -7.70
C VAL A 139 -18.43 18.23 -7.87
N ALA A 140 -18.01 16.98 -7.68
CA ALA A 140 -18.89 15.82 -7.82
C ALA A 140 -20.03 15.83 -6.79
N PHE A 141 -19.72 16.06 -5.51
CA PHE A 141 -20.72 16.14 -4.43
C PHE A 141 -21.62 17.37 -4.57
N ALA A 142 -21.11 18.50 -5.06
CA ALA A 142 -21.90 19.68 -5.35
C ALA A 142 -22.90 19.44 -6.50
N ALA A 143 -22.51 18.64 -7.50
CA ALA A 143 -23.41 18.25 -8.59
C ALA A 143 -24.42 17.18 -8.15
N CYS A 144 -23.98 16.11 -7.48
CA CYS A 144 -24.83 15.06 -6.93
C CYS A 144 -24.08 14.15 -5.93
N VAL A 145 -24.77 13.67 -4.89
CA VAL A 145 -24.18 12.80 -3.86
C VAL A 145 -23.72 11.44 -4.42
N VAL A 146 -24.53 10.84 -5.31
CA VAL A 146 -24.25 9.49 -5.85
C VAL A 146 -22.93 9.42 -6.62
N PRO A 147 -22.64 10.28 -7.62
CA PRO A 147 -21.34 10.27 -8.30
C PRO A 147 -20.19 10.66 -7.38
N GLY A 148 -20.42 11.49 -6.36
CA GLY A 148 -19.43 11.78 -5.33
C GLY A 148 -18.95 10.54 -4.57
N ILE A 149 -19.90 9.71 -4.09
CA ILE A 149 -19.58 8.43 -3.41
C ILE A 149 -18.87 7.46 -4.37
N TRP A 150 -19.32 7.40 -5.63
CA TRP A 150 -18.70 6.55 -6.64
C TRP A 150 -17.22 6.92 -6.87
N LEU A 151 -16.93 8.20 -7.06
CA LEU A 151 -15.58 8.72 -7.27
C LEU A 151 -14.69 8.57 -6.03
N TYR A 152 -15.23 8.76 -4.83
CA TYR A 152 -14.49 8.54 -3.58
C TYR A 152 -13.94 7.11 -3.50
N ALA A 153 -14.78 6.11 -3.75
CA ALA A 153 -14.34 4.72 -3.77
C ALA A 153 -13.40 4.42 -4.95
N ALA A 154 -13.67 4.97 -6.14
CA ALA A 154 -12.83 4.80 -7.33
C ALA A 154 -11.41 5.35 -7.17
N TRP A 155 -11.23 6.43 -6.40
CA TRP A 155 -9.93 7.07 -6.19
C TRP A 155 -9.29 6.78 -4.82
N SER A 156 -9.90 5.91 -4.02
CA SER A 156 -9.46 5.59 -2.65
C SER A 156 -7.99 5.16 -2.53
N VAL A 157 -7.46 4.46 -3.54
CA VAL A 157 -6.07 3.97 -3.56
C VAL A 157 -5.12 4.87 -4.38
N ALA A 158 -5.50 6.12 -4.68
CA ALA A 158 -4.66 7.02 -5.46
C ALA A 158 -3.38 7.44 -4.72
N VAL A 159 -3.46 7.62 -3.39
CA VAL A 159 -2.30 7.97 -2.56
C VAL A 159 -1.23 6.86 -2.54
N PRO A 160 -1.56 5.58 -2.25
CA PRO A 160 -0.56 4.53 -2.34
C PRO A 160 -0.06 4.33 -3.77
N VAL A 161 -0.89 4.48 -4.81
CA VAL A 161 -0.43 4.48 -6.21
C VAL A 161 0.65 5.55 -6.46
N LEU A 162 0.44 6.78 -5.99
CA LEU A 162 1.44 7.85 -6.17
C LEU A 162 2.73 7.58 -5.40
N LEU A 163 2.59 7.14 -4.15
CA LEU A 163 3.75 6.92 -3.29
C LEU A 163 4.57 5.74 -3.76
N ILE A 164 3.91 4.63 -4.07
CA ILE A 164 4.53 3.34 -4.33
C ILE A 164 4.89 3.20 -5.81
N GLU A 165 3.98 3.50 -6.74
CA GLU A 165 4.25 3.41 -8.19
C GLU A 165 4.94 4.65 -8.75
N GLY A 166 5.05 5.74 -7.97
CA GLY A 166 5.73 6.97 -8.39
C GLY A 166 4.97 7.79 -9.43
N THR A 167 3.68 7.49 -9.68
CA THR A 167 2.84 8.18 -10.67
C THR A 167 2.16 9.41 -10.05
N GLY A 168 2.17 10.56 -10.74
CA GLY A 168 1.64 11.83 -10.21
C GLY A 168 0.34 12.30 -10.86
N GLY A 169 -0.40 13.14 -10.14
CA GLY A 169 -1.55 13.89 -10.68
C GLY A 169 -2.68 12.99 -11.20
N PHE A 170 -3.23 13.33 -12.37
CA PHE A 170 -4.31 12.58 -13.00
C PHE A 170 -3.96 11.12 -13.30
N ARG A 171 -2.70 10.80 -13.62
CA ARG A 171 -2.29 9.41 -13.90
C ARG A 171 -2.50 8.51 -12.68
N ALA A 172 -2.25 9.01 -11.46
CA ALA A 172 -2.51 8.27 -10.24
C ALA A 172 -4.01 8.01 -10.01
N LEU A 173 -4.86 8.98 -10.33
CA LEU A 173 -6.33 8.85 -10.23
C LEU A 173 -6.87 7.84 -11.26
N THR A 174 -6.44 7.94 -12.52
CA THR A 174 -6.82 6.99 -13.58
C THR A 174 -6.37 5.57 -13.24
N ARG A 175 -5.15 5.42 -12.73
CA ARG A 175 -4.59 4.14 -12.28
C ARG A 175 -5.38 3.57 -11.09
N SER A 176 -5.70 4.39 -10.09
CA SER A 176 -6.54 4.02 -8.95
C SER A 176 -7.91 3.50 -9.39
N HIS A 177 -8.59 4.23 -10.29
CA HIS A 177 -9.85 3.78 -10.86
C HIS A 177 -9.68 2.47 -11.65
N GLY A 178 -8.58 2.33 -12.40
CA GLY A 178 -8.21 1.11 -13.10
C GLY A 178 -8.07 -0.09 -12.16
N LEU A 179 -7.53 0.11 -10.95
CA LEU A 179 -7.43 -0.92 -9.91
C LEU A 179 -8.77 -1.23 -9.23
N VAL A 180 -9.64 -0.25 -9.03
CA VAL A 180 -10.96 -0.45 -8.38
C VAL A 180 -12.03 -1.01 -9.33
N LYS A 181 -11.92 -0.74 -10.65
CA LYS A 181 -12.92 -1.14 -11.66
C LYS A 181 -13.26 -2.64 -11.59
N GLY A 182 -14.54 -2.99 -11.52
CA GLY A 182 -15.01 -4.38 -11.39
C GLY A 182 -15.08 -4.93 -9.96
N ARG A 183 -14.50 -4.24 -8.97
CA ARG A 183 -14.65 -4.57 -7.53
C ARG A 183 -15.05 -3.36 -6.68
N TRP A 184 -15.84 -2.46 -7.28
CA TRP A 184 -16.26 -1.22 -6.63
C TRP A 184 -17.02 -1.48 -5.30
N TRP A 185 -17.97 -2.43 -5.27
CA TRP A 185 -18.77 -2.72 -4.07
C TRP A 185 -17.94 -3.23 -2.87
N PRO A 186 -17.06 -4.25 -3.00
CA PRO A 186 -16.17 -4.62 -1.92
C PRO A 186 -15.25 -3.48 -1.44
N VAL A 187 -14.73 -2.68 -2.37
CA VAL A 187 -13.90 -1.50 -2.05
C VAL A 187 -14.69 -0.48 -1.25
N ALA A 188 -15.87 -0.09 -1.74
CA ALA A 188 -16.76 0.85 -1.06
C ALA A 188 -17.19 0.33 0.32
N GLY A 189 -17.56 -0.95 0.43
CA GLY A 189 -17.91 -1.58 1.71
C GLY A 189 -16.76 -1.59 2.71
N THR A 190 -15.53 -1.87 2.25
CA THR A 190 -14.34 -1.84 3.11
C THR A 190 -14.06 -0.43 3.63
N LEU A 191 -14.14 0.57 2.75
CA LEU A 191 -13.94 1.97 3.12
C LEU A 191 -15.04 2.48 4.04
N LEU A 192 -16.30 2.09 3.80
CA LEU A 192 -17.43 2.44 4.66
C LEU A 192 -17.22 1.89 6.06
N VAL A 193 -16.91 0.59 6.20
CA VAL A 193 -16.66 -0.02 7.51
C VAL A 193 -15.47 0.65 8.21
N ALA A 194 -14.36 0.87 7.51
CA ALA A 194 -13.19 1.51 8.09
C ALA A 194 -13.46 2.95 8.54
N THR A 195 -14.16 3.74 7.72
CA THR A 195 -14.52 5.12 8.08
C THR A 195 -15.53 5.18 9.23
N LEU A 196 -16.48 4.26 9.29
CA LEU A 196 -17.40 4.14 10.42
C LEU A 196 -16.69 3.77 11.72
N LEU A 197 -15.74 2.83 11.68
CA LEU A 197 -14.93 2.48 12.86
C LEU A 197 -14.08 3.67 13.33
N ALA A 198 -13.43 4.38 12.39
CA ALA A 198 -12.66 5.58 12.71
C ALA A 198 -13.53 6.72 13.28
N ALA A 199 -14.73 6.91 12.70
CA ALA A 199 -15.70 7.89 13.17
C ALA A 199 -16.22 7.53 14.57
N PHE A 200 -16.49 6.25 14.82
CA PHE A 200 -16.92 5.76 16.14
C PHE A 200 -15.85 6.03 17.21
N VAL A 201 -14.59 5.72 16.93
CA VAL A 201 -13.47 6.03 17.84
C VAL A 201 -13.39 7.53 18.11
N SER A 202 -13.50 8.36 17.08
CA SER A 202 -13.47 9.83 17.24
C SER A 202 -14.67 10.35 18.04
N ALA A 203 -15.85 9.77 17.82
CA ALA A 203 -17.09 10.14 18.50
C ALA A 203 -17.04 9.84 20.00
N ILE A 204 -16.40 8.73 20.42
CA ILE A 204 -16.21 8.42 21.85
C ILE A 204 -15.50 9.57 22.57
N PHE A 205 -14.38 10.05 22.02
CA PHE A 205 -13.64 11.17 22.63
C PHE A 205 -14.44 12.47 22.58
N GLY A 206 -15.14 12.73 21.48
CA GLY A 206 -16.02 13.91 21.34
C GLY A 206 -17.15 13.93 22.35
N PHE A 207 -17.82 12.80 22.56
CA PHE A 207 -18.97 12.69 23.44
C PHE A 207 -18.58 12.78 24.93
N VAL A 208 -17.40 12.29 25.31
CA VAL A 208 -16.95 12.31 26.71
C VAL A 208 -16.39 13.69 27.11
N LEU A 209 -15.57 14.31 26.26
CA LEU A 209 -14.77 15.48 26.66
C LEU A 209 -15.45 16.83 26.38
N VAL A 210 -16.25 16.93 25.31
CA VAL A 210 -16.81 18.23 24.87
C VAL A 210 -17.99 18.70 25.73
N PRO A 211 -18.99 17.86 26.07
CA PRO A 211 -20.14 18.30 26.87
C PRO A 211 -19.78 18.81 28.26
N VAL A 212 -18.76 18.22 28.90
CA VAL A 212 -18.23 18.67 30.20
C VAL A 212 -17.79 20.14 30.14
N ALA A 213 -17.20 20.53 29.00
CA ALA A 213 -16.68 21.87 28.80
C ALA A 213 -17.79 22.89 28.50
N VAL A 214 -18.77 22.48 27.68
CA VAL A 214 -19.89 23.34 27.25
C VAL A 214 -20.87 23.56 28.40
N ALA A 215 -21.14 22.53 29.20
CA ALA A 215 -22.02 22.62 30.37
C ALA A 215 -21.49 23.60 31.43
N GLY A 216 -20.16 23.79 31.51
CA GLY A 216 -19.53 24.73 32.43
C GLY A 216 -19.51 26.19 31.96
N GLY A 217 -20.06 26.50 30.78
CA GLY A 217 -20.08 27.87 30.21
C GLY A 217 -18.69 28.44 29.85
N ASN A 218 -17.62 27.65 29.98
CA ASN A 218 -16.26 28.09 29.74
C ASN A 218 -15.83 27.76 28.30
N GLN A 219 -16.03 28.72 27.41
CA GLN A 219 -15.71 28.58 25.98
C GLN A 219 -14.23 28.32 25.71
N THR A 220 -13.34 28.85 26.56
CA THR A 220 -11.90 28.60 26.48
C THR A 220 -11.59 27.13 26.75
N LEU A 221 -12.15 26.59 27.83
CA LEU A 221 -12.02 25.17 28.18
C LEU A 221 -12.60 24.27 27.08
N ALA A 222 -13.76 24.63 26.51
CA ALA A 222 -14.38 23.89 25.41
C ALA A 222 -13.51 23.86 24.16
N THR A 223 -12.86 24.98 23.82
CA THR A 223 -11.95 25.06 22.67
C THR A 223 -10.70 24.21 22.88
N VAL A 224 -10.11 24.25 24.08
CA VAL A 224 -8.94 23.44 24.44
C VAL A 224 -9.27 21.94 24.39
N LEU A 225 -10.39 21.54 25.00
CA LEU A 225 -10.84 20.13 25.02
C LEU A 225 -11.22 19.62 23.63
N SER A 226 -11.79 20.47 22.77
CA SER A 226 -12.02 20.17 21.36
C SER A 226 -10.71 19.90 20.61
N GLY A 227 -9.67 20.72 20.85
CA GLY A 227 -8.34 20.51 20.27
C GLY A 227 -7.68 19.21 20.73
N ILE A 228 -7.76 18.89 22.02
CA ILE A 228 -7.25 17.62 22.60
C ILE A 228 -7.97 16.42 21.99
N THR A 229 -9.31 16.46 21.97
CA THR A 229 -10.15 15.44 21.35
C THR A 229 -9.78 15.24 19.88
N GLY A 230 -9.64 16.32 19.12
CA GLY A 230 -9.25 16.29 17.72
C GLY A 230 -7.85 15.70 17.51
N ALA A 231 -6.90 16.03 18.40
CA ALA A 231 -5.55 15.47 18.37
C ALA A 231 -5.55 13.96 18.61
N ILE A 232 -6.26 13.49 19.64
CA ILE A 232 -6.39 12.06 19.95
C ILE A 232 -7.07 11.32 18.79
N GLY A 233 -8.17 11.88 18.27
CA GLY A 233 -8.86 11.33 17.11
C GLY A 233 -7.93 11.17 15.91
N ALA A 234 -7.19 12.22 15.55
CA ALA A 234 -6.24 12.17 14.43
C ALA A 234 -5.09 11.17 14.66
N LEU A 235 -4.57 11.09 15.88
CA LEU A 235 -3.48 10.16 16.25
C LEU A 235 -3.87 8.69 16.09
N LEU A 236 -5.13 8.35 16.41
CA LEU A 236 -5.61 6.97 16.37
C LEU A 236 -6.17 6.60 14.99
N THR A 237 -6.91 7.52 14.35
CA THR A 237 -7.65 7.20 13.12
C THR A 237 -6.79 7.28 11.86
N THR A 238 -5.87 8.24 11.76
CA THR A 238 -5.00 8.41 10.58
C THR A 238 -4.20 7.15 10.25
N PRO A 239 -3.44 6.54 11.20
CA PRO A 239 -2.68 5.34 10.91
C PRO A 239 -3.56 4.12 10.58
N PHE A 240 -4.74 4.02 11.20
CA PHE A 240 -5.70 2.95 10.91
C PHE A 240 -6.24 3.05 9.48
N ILE A 241 -6.66 4.23 9.03
CA ILE A 241 -7.14 4.44 7.66
C ILE A 241 -6.01 4.18 6.65
N ALA A 242 -4.80 4.67 6.92
CA ALA A 242 -3.64 4.39 6.08
C ALA A 242 -3.36 2.89 5.96
N ALA A 243 -3.46 2.13 7.07
CA ALA A 243 -3.31 0.68 7.05
C ALA A 243 -4.35 -0.01 6.16
N VAL A 244 -5.63 0.33 6.34
CA VAL A 244 -6.72 -0.24 5.53
C VAL A 244 -6.52 0.06 4.05
N VAL A 245 -6.26 1.33 3.68
CA VAL A 245 -6.11 1.75 2.28
C VAL A 245 -4.88 1.10 1.64
N THR A 246 -3.78 0.94 2.39
CA THR A 246 -2.58 0.27 1.88
C THR A 246 -2.81 -1.22 1.64
N VAL A 247 -3.45 -1.94 2.58
CA VAL A 247 -3.78 -3.36 2.41
C VAL A 247 -4.76 -3.54 1.25
N LEU A 248 -5.74 -2.65 1.13
CA LEU A 248 -6.68 -2.63 0.00
C LEU A 248 -5.96 -2.44 -1.34
N TYR A 249 -4.98 -1.54 -1.40
CA TYR A 249 -4.14 -1.33 -2.58
C TYR A 249 -3.39 -2.62 -2.97
N PHE A 250 -2.74 -3.28 -2.01
CA PHE A 250 -2.02 -4.53 -2.30
C PHE A 250 -2.99 -5.66 -2.71
N ASP A 251 -4.16 -5.80 -2.06
CA ASP A 251 -5.19 -6.77 -2.47
C ASP A 251 -5.65 -6.54 -3.92
N LEU A 252 -5.88 -5.29 -4.32
CA LEU A 252 -6.28 -4.96 -5.68
C LEU A 252 -5.19 -5.30 -6.70
N ARG A 253 -3.91 -5.07 -6.37
CA ARG A 253 -2.79 -5.43 -7.25
C ARG A 253 -2.57 -6.94 -7.34
N VAL A 254 -2.70 -7.68 -6.22
CA VAL A 254 -2.66 -9.15 -6.23
C VAL A 254 -3.73 -9.70 -7.18
N ARG A 255 -4.96 -9.19 -7.08
CA ARG A 255 -6.09 -9.68 -7.89
C ARG A 255 -5.99 -9.34 -9.38
N LYS A 256 -5.40 -8.20 -9.73
CA LYS A 256 -5.38 -7.72 -11.13
C LYS A 256 -4.08 -7.98 -11.85
N GLU A 257 -2.98 -8.09 -11.12
CA GLU A 257 -1.62 -8.09 -11.69
C GLU A 257 -0.81 -9.30 -11.24
N GLY A 258 -1.36 -10.18 -10.40
CA GLY A 258 -0.61 -11.30 -9.83
C GLY A 258 0.58 -10.82 -9.01
N PHE A 259 0.41 -9.73 -8.25
CA PHE A 259 1.47 -9.11 -7.46
C PHE A 259 2.15 -10.10 -6.48
N ASP A 260 1.42 -11.12 -6.04
CA ASP A 260 1.92 -12.22 -5.25
C ASP A 260 2.99 -13.04 -5.97
N LEU A 261 2.73 -13.38 -7.23
CA LEU A 261 3.68 -14.10 -8.10
C LEU A 261 4.92 -13.25 -8.36
N GLN A 262 4.76 -11.94 -8.57
CA GLN A 262 5.87 -11.01 -8.76
C GLN A 262 6.77 -10.96 -7.52
N LEU A 263 6.20 -10.91 -6.31
CA LEU A 263 6.98 -10.90 -5.08
C LEU A 263 7.69 -12.23 -4.84
N MET A 264 7.07 -13.36 -5.20
CA MET A 264 7.73 -14.68 -5.15
C MET A 264 8.89 -14.77 -6.14
N ALA A 265 8.70 -14.33 -7.39
CA ALA A 265 9.75 -14.31 -8.41
C ALA A 265 10.95 -13.46 -7.98
N TRP A 266 10.69 -12.28 -7.41
CA TRP A 266 11.74 -11.40 -6.87
C TRP A 266 12.51 -12.05 -5.73
N ARG A 267 11.82 -12.70 -4.79
CA ARG A 267 12.48 -13.44 -3.68
C ARG A 267 13.31 -14.62 -4.17
N MET A 268 12.99 -15.17 -5.34
CA MET A 268 13.76 -16.22 -6.00
C MET A 268 14.94 -15.68 -6.84
N GLY A 269 15.19 -14.36 -6.82
CA GLY A 269 16.32 -13.75 -7.52
C GLY A 269 16.14 -13.64 -9.04
N VAL A 270 14.91 -13.79 -9.56
CA VAL A 270 14.62 -13.62 -10.99
C VAL A 270 14.80 -12.13 -11.36
N PRO A 271 15.64 -11.80 -12.37
CA PRO A 271 15.80 -10.43 -12.85
C PRO A 271 14.46 -9.83 -13.29
N GLU A 272 14.23 -8.59 -12.88
CA GLU A 272 12.94 -7.91 -12.94
C GLU A 272 12.28 -7.89 -14.32
N PRO A 273 10.99 -8.28 -14.45
CA PRO A 273 10.21 -7.94 -15.62
C PRO A 273 9.46 -6.61 -15.41
N GLN A 274 9.76 -5.64 -16.29
CA GLN A 274 8.92 -4.49 -16.72
C GLN A 274 8.52 -3.41 -15.68
N GLU A 275 8.24 -2.20 -16.21
CA GLU A 275 7.98 -0.94 -15.49
C GLU A 275 6.94 -0.99 -14.34
N GLY A 276 6.06 -2.00 -14.30
CA GLY A 276 5.08 -2.21 -13.22
C GLY A 276 5.68 -2.70 -11.89
N PHE A 277 6.93 -3.18 -11.90
CA PHE A 277 7.62 -3.74 -10.74
C PHE A 277 8.22 -2.67 -9.79
N ARG A 278 8.35 -1.41 -10.23
CA ARG A 278 8.93 -0.31 -9.39
C ARG A 278 8.16 -0.06 -8.08
N GLY A 279 6.87 -0.37 -8.06
CA GLY A 279 6.03 -0.30 -6.86
C GLY A 279 6.01 -1.57 -5.98
N ALA A 280 6.78 -2.60 -6.32
CA ALA A 280 6.84 -3.85 -5.57
C ALA A 280 8.01 -3.90 -4.57
N MET A 281 9.06 -3.14 -4.84
CA MET A 281 10.27 -3.16 -4.04
C MET A 281 10.08 -2.44 -2.70
N PRO A 282 10.72 -2.93 -1.62
CA PRO A 282 10.98 -2.13 -0.44
C PRO A 282 11.50 -0.75 -0.84
N TRP A 283 11.08 0.28 -0.11
CA TRP A 283 11.47 1.65 -0.41
C TRP A 283 13.00 1.84 -0.41
N SER A 284 13.72 1.00 0.34
CA SER A 284 15.20 0.93 0.39
C SER A 284 15.86 0.33 -0.85
N ALA A 285 15.11 -0.44 -1.66
CA ALA A 285 15.61 -1.14 -2.85
C ALA A 285 15.27 -0.40 -4.16
N GLN A 286 14.52 0.71 -4.11
CA GLN A 286 14.16 1.48 -5.30
C GLN A 286 15.36 2.26 -5.88
N PRO A 287 15.54 2.31 -7.22
CA PRO A 287 16.56 3.12 -7.87
C PRO A 287 16.43 4.61 -7.50
N GLY A 288 17.47 5.20 -6.90
CA GLY A 288 17.50 6.61 -6.48
C GLY A 288 17.35 6.86 -4.98
N PHE A 289 17.15 5.83 -4.15
CA PHE A 289 17.39 5.95 -2.71
C PHE A 289 18.89 5.92 -2.43
N ALA A 290 19.42 7.02 -1.91
CA ALA A 290 20.79 7.04 -1.40
C ALA A 290 20.90 6.03 -0.25
N HIS A 291 21.55 4.90 -0.51
CA HIS A 291 21.99 4.02 0.56
C HIS A 291 22.90 4.85 1.49
N PRO A 292 22.74 4.80 2.83
CA PRO A 292 23.88 5.14 3.68
C PRO A 292 25.02 4.25 3.17
N ALA A 293 26.13 4.86 2.77
CA ALA A 293 27.27 4.17 2.18
C ALA A 293 27.54 2.94 3.05
N GLN A 294 27.24 1.75 2.54
CA GLN A 294 27.55 0.55 3.28
C GLN A 294 29.06 0.56 3.44
N PRO A 295 29.59 0.57 4.68
CA PRO A 295 31.01 0.33 4.85
C PRO A 295 31.18 -1.11 4.37
N TRP A 296 31.84 -1.29 3.23
CA TRP A 296 32.27 -2.58 2.67
C TRP A 296 31.20 -3.41 1.95
N SER A 297 30.67 -2.93 0.82
CA SER A 297 30.37 -3.85 -0.28
C SER A 297 31.69 -4.16 -1.01
N GLN A 298 32.17 -5.40 -0.90
CA GLN A 298 33.27 -5.88 -1.73
C GLN A 298 32.88 -5.71 -3.20
N PRO A 299 33.73 -5.11 -4.06
CA PRO A 299 33.46 -5.11 -5.49
C PRO A 299 33.34 -6.56 -5.95
N ALA A 300 32.32 -6.84 -6.77
CA ALA A 300 32.13 -8.14 -7.39
C ALA A 300 33.46 -8.56 -8.01
N GLN A 301 34.00 -9.69 -7.54
CA GLN A 301 35.22 -10.28 -8.08
C GLN A 301 35.04 -10.38 -9.61
N PRO A 302 35.96 -9.82 -10.41
CA PRO A 302 35.95 -10.07 -11.85
C PRO A 302 36.04 -11.58 -12.06
N TRP A 303 35.39 -12.10 -13.09
CA TRP A 303 35.30 -13.53 -13.44
C TRP A 303 36.66 -14.15 -13.84
N THR A 304 37.64 -14.15 -12.95
CA THR A 304 38.98 -14.72 -13.14
C THR A 304 39.23 -15.91 -12.22
N GLN A 305 38.18 -16.65 -11.84
CA GLN A 305 38.38 -18.02 -11.38
C GLN A 305 38.46 -18.93 -12.61
N PRO A 306 39.61 -19.57 -12.90
CA PRO A 306 39.61 -20.67 -13.86
C PRO A 306 38.62 -21.72 -13.35
N ALA A 307 37.75 -22.21 -14.25
CA ALA A 307 36.77 -23.23 -13.93
C ALA A 307 37.46 -24.36 -13.17
N GLN A 308 37.03 -24.59 -11.92
CA GLN A 308 37.40 -25.80 -11.18
C GLN A 308 37.05 -26.99 -12.10
N PRO A 309 38.01 -27.88 -12.42
CA PRO A 309 37.68 -29.09 -13.16
C PRO A 309 36.58 -29.82 -12.39
N TRP A 310 35.56 -30.29 -13.09
CA TRP A 310 34.48 -31.08 -12.50
C TRP A 310 35.07 -32.20 -11.63
N THR A 311 35.05 -32.02 -10.32
CA THR A 311 35.24 -33.13 -9.39
C THR A 311 33.90 -33.83 -9.28
N GLN A 312 33.88 -35.10 -9.68
CA GLN A 312 32.72 -35.96 -9.51
C GLN A 312 32.27 -35.90 -8.04
N PRO A 313 30.97 -35.72 -7.75
CA PRO A 313 30.49 -35.85 -6.38
C PRO A 313 30.81 -37.27 -5.90
N ALA A 314 31.51 -37.37 -4.75
CA ALA A 314 31.88 -38.64 -4.16
C ALA A 314 30.64 -39.52 -3.98
N GLN A 315 30.70 -40.75 -4.50
CA GLN A 315 29.60 -41.70 -4.35
C GLN A 315 29.45 -42.08 -2.87
N PRO A 316 28.23 -42.05 -2.29
CA PRO A 316 28.03 -42.16 -0.84
C PRO A 316 28.45 -43.50 -0.20
N TRP A 317 28.69 -44.55 -1.00
CA TRP A 317 28.89 -45.92 -0.52
C TRP A 317 30.35 -46.39 -0.51
N THR A 318 31.32 -45.50 -0.72
CA THR A 318 32.75 -45.86 -0.65
C THR A 318 33.46 -45.10 0.45
N GLN A 319 33.08 -45.36 1.70
CA GLN A 319 33.98 -45.14 2.83
C GLN A 319 34.21 -46.46 3.54
N ALA A 320 35.43 -46.97 3.38
CA ALA A 320 35.94 -48.05 4.21
C ALA A 320 35.96 -47.59 5.66
N THR A 321 35.35 -48.39 6.53
CA THR A 321 35.28 -48.21 7.97
C THR A 321 36.70 -48.19 8.58
N PRO A 322 37.14 -47.12 9.29
CA PRO A 322 38.27 -47.24 10.19
C PRO A 322 37.81 -48.02 11.42
N ALA A 323 38.49 -49.14 11.69
CA ALA A 323 38.24 -49.98 12.85
C ALA A 323 38.34 -49.18 14.16
N GLY A 324 37.38 -49.38 15.06
CA GLY A 324 37.51 -48.99 16.47
C GLY A 324 36.42 -48.07 17.02
N ARG A 325 35.19 -48.58 17.14
CA ARG A 325 34.27 -48.25 18.25
C ARG A 325 33.15 -49.29 18.31
N PRO A 326 32.86 -49.89 19.48
CA PRO A 326 31.72 -50.78 19.62
C PRO A 326 30.41 -49.97 19.59
N ALA A 327 29.43 -50.45 18.83
CA ALA A 327 28.10 -49.86 18.72
C ALA A 327 27.25 -50.14 19.98
N PRO A 328 26.49 -49.17 20.52
CA PRO A 328 25.39 -49.45 21.41
C PRO A 328 24.20 -50.07 20.66
N SER A 329 23.50 -50.99 21.33
CA SER A 329 22.40 -51.84 20.85
C SER A 329 21.09 -51.09 20.51
N PRO A 330 20.17 -51.71 19.74
CA PRO A 330 19.06 -51.03 19.08
C PRO A 330 17.83 -50.90 19.98
N GLN A 331 17.16 -49.74 19.94
CA GLN A 331 15.82 -49.56 20.50
C GLN A 331 14.90 -48.85 19.48
N TRP A 332 13.98 -49.66 18.94
CA TRP A 332 12.65 -49.38 18.39
C TRP A 332 12.43 -48.26 17.36
N GLY A 333 12.06 -48.68 16.13
CA GLY A 333 11.45 -47.86 15.10
C GLY A 333 11.83 -48.31 13.69
N GLU A 334 11.32 -49.47 13.24
CA GLU A 334 11.57 -50.01 11.90
C GLU A 334 11.15 -49.01 10.80
N ALA A 335 12.13 -48.41 10.13
CA ALA A 335 11.93 -47.76 8.85
C ALA A 335 11.83 -48.84 7.76
N ALA A 336 10.70 -48.86 7.05
CA ALA A 336 10.46 -49.75 5.92
C ALA A 336 11.62 -49.68 4.91
N ALA A 337 12.06 -50.85 4.44
CA ALA A 337 13.09 -50.96 3.41
C ALA A 337 12.71 -50.16 2.13
N PRO A 338 13.68 -49.51 1.46
CA PRO A 338 13.41 -48.80 0.21
C PRO A 338 12.96 -49.80 -0.86
N ARG A 339 11.76 -49.60 -1.42
CA ARG A 339 11.30 -50.34 -2.60
C ARG A 339 12.14 -49.91 -3.81
N THR A 340 12.74 -50.88 -4.49
CA THR A 340 13.35 -50.69 -5.81
C THR A 340 12.31 -50.17 -6.81
N PRO A 341 12.63 -49.18 -7.66
CA PRO A 341 11.72 -48.74 -8.72
C PRO A 341 11.50 -49.87 -9.72
N GLU A 342 10.24 -50.18 -10.00
CA GLU A 342 9.83 -51.13 -11.03
C GLU A 342 10.21 -50.58 -12.43
N PRO A 343 10.82 -51.36 -13.33
CA PRO A 343 11.16 -50.89 -14.67
C PRO A 343 9.91 -50.61 -15.50
N LEU A 344 9.92 -49.51 -16.25
CA LEU A 344 8.82 -49.10 -17.12
C LEU A 344 8.50 -50.19 -18.17
N PRO A 345 7.21 -50.40 -18.51
CA PRO A 345 6.82 -51.36 -19.53
C PRO A 345 7.36 -50.96 -20.92
N PRO A 346 7.73 -51.93 -21.78
CA PRO A 346 8.42 -51.69 -23.05
C PRO A 346 7.61 -50.90 -24.11
N SER A 347 6.38 -50.52 -23.82
CA SER A 347 5.48 -49.76 -24.71
C SER A 347 5.40 -48.26 -24.39
N PHE A 348 6.09 -47.76 -23.36
CA PHE A 348 6.02 -46.34 -23.03
C PHE A 348 6.90 -45.49 -23.97
N ARG A 349 6.26 -44.74 -24.88
CA ARG A 349 6.90 -43.64 -25.61
C ARG A 349 6.42 -42.32 -25.01
N PRO A 350 7.32 -41.45 -24.51
CA PRO A 350 6.92 -40.11 -24.09
C PRO A 350 6.42 -39.31 -25.30
N PRO A 351 5.41 -38.42 -25.12
CA PRO A 351 4.93 -37.56 -26.20
C PRO A 351 6.05 -36.58 -26.64
N PRO A 352 6.11 -36.24 -27.94
CA PRO A 352 7.09 -35.28 -28.43
C PRO A 352 6.83 -33.87 -27.86
N PRO A 353 7.88 -33.06 -27.67
CA PRO A 353 7.74 -31.68 -27.19
C PRO A 353 6.94 -30.83 -28.21
N PRO A 354 6.21 -29.80 -27.76
CA PRO A 354 5.38 -28.99 -28.65
C PRO A 354 6.25 -28.24 -29.67
N GLY A 355 5.98 -28.42 -30.97
CA GLY A 355 6.59 -27.62 -32.04
C GLY A 355 7.34 -28.39 -33.14
N TRP A 356 7.25 -29.72 -33.21
CA TRP A 356 7.81 -30.51 -34.32
C TRP A 356 6.70 -31.25 -35.07
N ASP A 357 6.17 -30.62 -36.12
CA ASP A 357 5.31 -31.28 -37.10
C ASP A 357 6.14 -32.30 -37.90
N THR A 358 5.93 -33.59 -37.66
CA THR A 358 6.47 -34.63 -38.53
C THR A 358 5.62 -34.69 -39.80
N GLY A 359 6.11 -34.04 -40.86
CA GLY A 359 5.54 -34.10 -42.20
C GLY A 359 5.33 -35.54 -42.66
N GLY A 360 4.06 -35.93 -42.73
CA GLY A 360 3.60 -37.15 -43.37
C GLY A 360 3.45 -36.91 -44.87
N SER A 361 4.13 -37.73 -45.65
CA SER A 361 4.11 -37.80 -47.11
C SER A 361 2.71 -37.98 -47.69
N GLU A 362 2.19 -36.97 -48.38
CA GLU A 362 1.13 -37.14 -49.38
C GLU A 362 1.75 -37.13 -50.78
N SER A 363 1.65 -38.29 -51.45
CA SER A 363 2.02 -38.49 -52.85
C SER A 363 1.09 -37.68 -53.77
N PRO A 364 1.59 -37.03 -54.84
CA PRO A 364 0.71 -36.29 -55.75
C PRO A 364 -0.03 -37.24 -56.72
N PRO A 365 -1.30 -36.95 -57.07
CA PRO A 365 -2.05 -37.76 -58.04
C PRO A 365 -1.61 -37.50 -59.50
N PRO A 366 -1.89 -38.43 -60.44
CA PRO A 366 -1.36 -38.38 -61.79
C PRO A 366 -2.07 -37.34 -62.66
N ARG A 367 -1.29 -36.72 -63.56
CA ARG A 367 -1.77 -35.80 -64.62
C ARG A 367 -2.59 -36.58 -65.64
N ASP A 368 -3.87 -36.22 -65.78
CA ASP A 368 -4.66 -36.54 -66.96
C ASP A 368 -4.57 -35.35 -67.94
N GLY A 369 -4.32 -35.68 -69.20
CA GLY A 369 -4.22 -34.72 -70.29
C GLY A 369 -5.61 -34.39 -70.83
N ARG A 370 -5.87 -33.10 -71.02
CA ARG A 370 -6.81 -32.66 -72.05
C ARG A 370 -6.50 -31.22 -72.46
N ASP A 371 -6.44 -31.08 -73.77
CA ASP A 371 -6.29 -29.87 -74.55
C ASP A 371 -7.43 -28.86 -74.31
N ASP A 372 -7.19 -27.61 -74.74
CA ASP A 372 -8.11 -26.55 -75.20
C ASP A 372 -7.50 -25.19 -74.77
N ALA A 373 -6.69 -24.50 -75.58
CA ALA A 373 -7.03 -23.66 -76.75
C ALA A 373 -7.84 -22.39 -76.39
N GLU A 374 -7.24 -21.22 -76.72
CA GLU A 374 -7.85 -19.87 -76.92
C GLU A 374 -8.45 -19.21 -75.65
N ASP A 375 -8.36 -17.89 -75.40
CA ASP A 375 -8.46 -16.73 -76.28
C ASP A 375 -7.81 -15.49 -75.62
N ASP A 376 -7.35 -14.58 -76.46
CA ASP A 376 -6.85 -13.22 -76.14
C ASP A 376 -7.94 -12.34 -75.50
N ARG A 377 -7.57 -11.55 -74.48
CA ARG A 377 -7.79 -10.08 -74.39
C ARG A 377 -7.39 -9.47 -73.06
#